data_AF-A0A833HI47-F1
#
_entry.id   AF-A0A833HI47-F1
#
_cell.length_a   1.000
_cell.length_b   1.000
_cell.length_c   1.000
_cell.angle_alpha   90.00
_cell.angle_beta   90.00
_cell.angle_gamma   90.00
#
_symmetry.space_group_name_H-M   'P 1'
#
loop_
_entity.id
_entity.type
_entity.pdbx_description
1 polymer ?
#
loop_
_entity_poly.entity_id
_entity_poly.type
_entity_poly.pdbx_seq_one_letter_code
_entity_poly.pdbx_strand_id
1 'polypeptide(L)'
;MQRLNAIDALGRGIANVRSNWELLLVQAAATVALAILLVGSLLPLGIALGLSVAKLSSSPAEALLGLADPATWLSAGVLAALAGATLLGGLAVAAYAWFQAGIFGVLNAGDRQAGAGARRPRELYRTFTWADFTGWAGRGMWRFFGWYHLYLLILGALGALLGALLLAAVLVGRSEGVAAGFGIGCGGMLPLLFLLLFASLVAARRASRRAAARWLAAP
;
A
#
# COMPACT_ATOMS: atom_id res chain seq x y z
N MET A 1 3.98 16.79 29.84
CA MET A 1 3.03 16.19 28.87
C MET A 1 2.16 15.18 29.61
N GLN A 2 0.86 15.47 29.80
CA GLN A 2 -0.07 14.46 30.34
C GLN A 2 -0.18 13.31 29.33
N ARG A 3 0.00 12.07 29.80
CA ARG A 3 -0.25 10.88 28.98
C ARG A 3 -1.76 10.70 28.87
N LEU A 4 -2.29 10.85 27.67
CA LEU A 4 -3.67 10.50 27.38
C LEU A 4 -3.85 8.99 27.46
N ASN A 5 -4.97 8.53 28.02
CA ASN A 5 -5.35 7.14 27.87
C ASN A 5 -5.70 6.87 26.39
N ALA A 6 -5.67 5.61 25.97
CA ALA A 6 -5.90 5.24 24.56
C ALA A 6 -7.32 5.61 24.07
N ILE A 7 -8.32 5.56 24.95
CA ILE A 7 -9.72 5.87 24.65
C ILE A 7 -9.90 7.38 24.40
N ASP A 8 -9.24 8.23 25.17
CA ASP A 8 -9.27 9.68 25.01
C ASP A 8 -8.57 10.10 23.73
N ALA A 9 -7.44 9.47 23.41
CA ALA A 9 -6.74 9.67 22.15
C ALA A 9 -7.61 9.27 20.94
N LEU A 10 -8.30 8.13 21.04
CA LEU A 10 -9.24 7.68 20.02
C LEU A 10 -10.45 8.64 19.89
N GLY A 11 -11.05 9.02 21.01
CA GLY A 11 -12.19 9.95 21.05
C GLY A 11 -11.84 11.32 20.48
N ARG A 12 -10.61 11.78 20.70
CA ARG A 12 -10.05 12.99 20.08
C ARG A 12 -9.87 12.82 18.57
N GLY A 13 -9.27 11.72 18.13
CA GLY A 13 -9.12 11.42 16.70
C GLY A 13 -10.47 11.37 15.97
N ILE A 14 -11.47 10.73 16.58
CA ILE A 14 -12.84 10.69 16.06
C ILE A 14 -13.46 12.09 15.99
N ALA A 15 -13.26 12.92 17.02
CA ALA A 15 -13.75 14.30 17.01
C ALA A 15 -13.11 15.12 15.88
N ASN A 16 -11.79 14.98 15.67
CA ASN A 16 -11.05 15.65 14.62
C ASN A 16 -11.53 15.23 13.22
N VAL A 17 -11.62 13.92 12.96
CA VAL A 17 -12.12 13.38 11.69
C VAL A 17 -13.57 13.80 11.45
N ARG A 18 -14.44 13.75 12.46
CA ARG A 18 -15.81 14.25 12.33
C ARG A 18 -15.81 15.72 11.97
N SER A 19 -15.00 16.55 12.62
CA SER A 19 -14.91 17.99 12.32
C SER A 19 -14.55 18.27 10.86
N ASN A 20 -13.79 17.38 10.23
CA ASN A 20 -13.34 17.50 8.86
C ASN A 20 -13.87 16.32 8.01
N TRP A 21 -15.18 16.05 8.13
CA TRP A 21 -15.82 14.87 7.52
C TRP A 21 -15.68 14.82 5.99
N GLU A 22 -15.48 15.95 5.33
CA GLU A 22 -15.22 16.06 3.89
C GLU A 22 -13.96 15.27 3.50
N LEU A 23 -12.98 15.17 4.40
CA LEU A 23 -11.79 14.37 4.19
C LEU A 23 -12.10 12.87 4.09
N LEU A 24 -13.21 12.39 4.65
CA LEU A 24 -13.65 11.00 4.47
C LEU A 24 -14.06 10.73 3.03
N LEU A 25 -14.75 11.68 2.39
CA LEU A 25 -15.12 11.58 0.98
C LEU A 25 -13.87 11.62 0.09
N VAL A 26 -12.94 12.54 0.39
CA VAL A 26 -11.66 12.63 -0.32
C VAL A 26 -10.85 11.33 -0.15
N GLN A 27 -10.78 10.77 1.06
CA GLN A 27 -10.10 9.51 1.33
C GLN A 27 -10.74 8.35 0.57
N ALA A 28 -12.07 8.26 0.57
CA ALA A 28 -12.81 7.21 -0.13
C ALA A 28 -12.55 7.30 -1.64
N ALA A 29 -12.69 8.49 -2.23
CA ALA A 29 -12.42 8.74 -3.63
C ALA A 29 -10.96 8.42 -4.01
N ALA A 30 -9.99 8.88 -3.22
CA ALA A 30 -8.57 8.60 -3.44
C ALA A 30 -8.25 7.10 -3.35
N THR A 31 -8.89 6.37 -2.44
CA THR A 31 -8.70 4.92 -2.27
C THR A 31 -9.29 4.15 -3.45
N VAL A 32 -10.50 4.50 -3.89
CA VAL A 32 -11.13 3.88 -5.06
C VAL A 32 -10.33 4.17 -6.33
N ALA A 33 -9.90 5.43 -6.52
CA ALA A 33 -9.08 5.82 -7.66
C ALA A 33 -7.74 5.07 -7.66
N LEU A 34 -7.06 4.95 -6.51
CA LEU A 34 -5.83 4.16 -6.40
C LEU A 34 -6.07 2.69 -6.77
N ALA A 35 -7.13 2.07 -6.26
CA ALA A 35 -7.45 0.67 -6.55
C ALA A 35 -7.68 0.45 -8.06
N ILE A 36 -8.48 1.31 -8.70
CA ILE A 36 -8.76 1.25 -10.14
C ILE A 36 -7.47 1.44 -10.93
N LEU A 37 -6.64 2.44 -10.59
CA LEU A 37 -5.41 2.74 -11.31
C LEU A 37 -4.35 1.65 -11.13
N LEU A 38 -4.22 1.07 -9.94
CA LEU A 38 -3.29 -0.04 -9.71
C LEU A 38 -3.72 -1.28 -10.50
N VAL A 39 -4.99 -1.68 -10.42
CA VAL A 39 -5.49 -2.82 -11.21
C VAL A 39 -5.36 -2.54 -12.71
N GLY A 40 -5.74 -1.35 -13.14
CA GLY A 40 -5.61 -0.92 -14.54
C GLY A 40 -4.16 -0.90 -15.02
N SER A 41 -3.20 -0.55 -14.16
CA SER A 41 -1.77 -0.56 -14.51
C SER A 41 -1.22 -1.97 -14.75
N LEU A 42 -1.80 -3.00 -14.11
CA LEU A 42 -1.37 -4.39 -14.25
C LEU A 42 -2.04 -5.11 -15.44
N LEU A 43 -3.15 -4.58 -15.95
CA LEU A 43 -3.91 -5.21 -17.04
C LEU A 43 -3.07 -5.38 -18.33
N PRO A 44 -2.32 -4.37 -18.81
CA PRO A 44 -1.45 -4.53 -19.98
C PRO A 44 -0.40 -5.63 -19.80
N LEU A 45 0.12 -5.80 -18.57
CA LEU A 45 1.08 -6.85 -18.24
C LEU A 45 0.44 -8.24 -18.35
N GLY A 46 -0.76 -8.42 -17.80
CA GLY A 46 -1.51 -9.67 -17.93
C GLY A 46 -1.78 -10.04 -19.40
N ILE A 47 -2.17 -9.06 -20.22
CA ILE A 47 -2.39 -9.25 -21.66
C ILE A 47 -1.08 -9.62 -22.38
N ALA A 48 0.01 -8.92 -22.10
CA ALA A 48 1.32 -9.19 -22.70
C ALA A 48 1.87 -10.58 -22.32
N LEU A 49 1.55 -11.06 -21.12
CA LEU A 49 1.87 -12.41 -20.65
C LEU A 49 0.92 -13.49 -21.20
N GLY A 50 -0.07 -13.12 -22.03
CA GLY A 50 -1.06 -14.06 -22.57
C GLY A 50 -1.99 -14.66 -21.51
N LEU A 51 -2.11 -14.01 -20.34
CA LEU A 51 -3.00 -14.41 -19.26
C LEU A 51 -4.41 -13.94 -19.59
N SER A 52 -5.23 -14.83 -20.15
CA SER A 52 -6.67 -14.59 -20.30
C SER A 52 -7.45 -15.25 -19.17
N VAL A 53 -8.58 -14.65 -18.79
CA VAL A 53 -9.49 -15.21 -17.78
C VAL A 53 -9.94 -16.63 -18.17
N ALA A 54 -10.15 -16.87 -19.47
CA ALA A 54 -10.52 -18.18 -20.01
C ALA A 54 -9.41 -19.24 -19.85
N LYS A 55 -8.13 -18.85 -20.00
CA LYS A 55 -6.99 -19.77 -19.84
C LYS A 55 -6.69 -20.06 -18.38
N LEU A 56 -6.86 -19.06 -17.51
CA LEU A 56 -6.73 -19.21 -16.05
C LEU A 56 -7.83 -20.11 -15.46
N SER A 57 -9.03 -20.10 -16.02
CA SER A 57 -10.14 -20.95 -15.54
C SER A 57 -10.09 -22.38 -16.08
N SER A 58 -9.59 -22.59 -17.31
CA SER A 58 -9.56 -23.91 -17.95
C SER A 58 -8.29 -24.72 -17.68
N SER A 59 -7.11 -24.09 -17.68
CA SER A 59 -5.83 -24.77 -17.41
C SER A 59 -4.86 -23.89 -16.60
N PRO A 60 -5.16 -23.61 -15.32
CA PRO A 60 -4.34 -22.73 -14.48
C PRO A 60 -2.88 -23.20 -14.36
N ALA A 61 -2.63 -24.51 -14.31
CA ALA A 61 -1.27 -25.05 -14.23
C ALA A 61 -0.45 -24.78 -15.51
N GLU A 62 -1.06 -24.86 -16.69
CA GLU A 62 -0.38 -24.57 -17.97
C GLU A 62 -0.17 -23.07 -18.16
N ALA A 63 -1.14 -22.25 -17.74
CA ALA A 63 -1.00 -20.80 -17.72
C ALA A 63 0.18 -20.36 -16.83
N LEU A 64 0.36 -20.99 -15.66
CA LEU A 64 1.48 -20.72 -14.76
C LEU A 64 2.82 -21.24 -15.29
N LEU A 65 2.83 -22.38 -15.98
CA LEU A 65 4.05 -22.92 -16.60
C LEU A 65 4.56 -22.07 -17.75
N GLY A 66 3.67 -21.41 -18.49
CA GLY A 66 4.06 -20.42 -19.51
C GLY A 66 4.83 -19.23 -18.93
N LEU A 67 4.64 -18.92 -17.65
CA LEU A 67 5.40 -17.88 -16.94
C LEU A 67 6.80 -18.34 -16.50
N ALA A 68 7.12 -19.63 -16.61
CA ALA A 68 8.44 -20.17 -16.27
C ALA A 68 9.47 -20.00 -17.40
N ASP A 69 9.03 -19.69 -18.63
CA ASP A 69 9.91 -19.47 -19.77
C ASP A 69 10.55 -18.06 -19.73
N PRO A 70 11.88 -17.95 -19.57
CA PRO A 70 12.58 -16.67 -19.54
C PRO A 70 12.40 -15.85 -20.83
N ALA A 71 12.21 -16.51 -21.98
CA ALA A 71 12.05 -15.80 -23.26
C ALA A 71 10.76 -14.98 -23.31
N THR A 72 9.71 -15.43 -22.60
CA THR A 72 8.44 -14.70 -22.47
C THR A 72 8.65 -13.35 -21.77
N TRP A 73 9.44 -13.33 -20.70
CA TRP A 73 9.71 -12.12 -19.91
C TRP A 73 10.60 -11.09 -20.61
N LEU A 74 11.45 -11.55 -21.53
CA LEU A 74 12.35 -10.70 -22.32
C LEU A 74 11.73 -10.20 -23.62
N SER A 75 10.47 -10.58 -23.91
CA SER A 75 9.77 -10.09 -25.09
C SER A 75 9.56 -8.57 -25.02
N ALA A 76 9.70 -7.90 -26.17
CA ALA A 76 9.52 -6.44 -26.26
C ALA A 76 8.13 -5.99 -25.75
N GLY A 77 7.09 -6.81 -25.97
CA GLY A 77 5.73 -6.55 -25.49
C GLY A 77 5.62 -6.57 -23.96
N VAL A 78 6.23 -7.56 -23.30
CA VAL A 78 6.23 -7.65 -21.83
C VAL A 78 7.06 -6.53 -21.22
N LEU A 79 8.23 -6.21 -21.79
CA LEU A 79 9.05 -5.09 -21.32
C LEU A 79 8.33 -3.73 -21.46
N ALA A 80 7.66 -3.50 -22.59
CA ALA A 80 6.84 -2.29 -22.78
C ALA A 80 5.67 -2.24 -21.80
N ALA A 81 4.98 -3.36 -21.57
CA ALA A 81 3.89 -3.45 -20.60
C ALA A 81 4.38 -3.22 -19.16
N LEU A 82 5.56 -3.74 -18.78
CA LEU A 82 6.19 -3.49 -17.49
C LEU A 82 6.54 -2.01 -17.30
N ALA A 83 7.11 -1.37 -18.33
CA ALA A 83 7.43 0.05 -18.29
C ALA A 83 6.16 0.90 -18.14
N GLY A 84 5.11 0.60 -18.92
CA GLY A 84 3.81 1.25 -18.82
C GLY A 84 3.15 1.06 -17.45
N ALA A 85 3.14 -0.18 -16.94
CA ALA A 85 2.61 -0.51 -15.61
C ALA A 85 3.35 0.26 -14.51
N THR A 86 4.68 0.34 -14.61
CA THR A 86 5.53 1.06 -13.65
C THR A 86 5.24 2.56 -13.68
N LEU A 87 5.11 3.15 -14.88
CA LEU A 87 4.81 4.57 -15.03
C LEU A 87 3.42 4.91 -14.48
N LEU A 88 2.38 4.18 -14.92
CA LEU A 88 1.01 4.42 -14.49
C LEU A 88 0.83 4.15 -12.99
N GLY A 89 1.39 3.05 -12.49
CA GLY A 89 1.41 2.75 -11.06
C GLY A 89 2.15 3.81 -10.25
N GLY A 90 3.30 4.28 -10.74
CA GLY A 90 4.06 5.36 -10.12
C GLY A 90 3.27 6.66 -10.02
N LEU A 91 2.60 7.06 -11.10
CA LEU A 91 1.72 8.24 -11.12
C LEU A 91 0.52 8.08 -10.18
N ALA A 92 -0.10 6.89 -10.14
CA ALA A 92 -1.20 6.60 -9.23
C ALA A 92 -0.77 6.71 -7.76
N VAL A 93 0.42 6.19 -7.42
CA VAL A 93 1.00 6.29 -6.07
C VAL A 93 1.37 7.75 -5.74
N ALA A 94 1.88 8.51 -6.70
CA ALA A 94 2.17 9.94 -6.51
C ALA A 94 0.90 10.73 -6.22
N ALA A 95 -0.17 10.52 -7.01
CA ALA A 95 -1.47 11.13 -6.78
C ALA A 95 -2.03 10.75 -5.40
N TYR A 96 -1.99 9.47 -5.04
CA TYR A 96 -2.46 9.02 -3.73
C TYR A 96 -1.65 9.63 -2.58
N ALA A 97 -0.33 9.69 -2.70
CA ALA A 97 0.55 10.32 -1.71
C ALA A 97 0.24 11.81 -1.52
N TRP A 98 -0.14 12.51 -2.60
CA TRP A 98 -0.59 13.90 -2.53
C TRP A 98 -1.88 14.03 -1.70
N PHE A 99 -2.88 13.18 -1.95
CA PHE A 99 -4.10 13.15 -1.13
C PHE A 99 -3.82 12.82 0.35
N GLN A 100 -3.00 11.80 0.62
CA GLN A 100 -2.64 11.41 2.00
C GLN A 100 -1.92 12.54 2.74
N ALA A 101 -1.01 13.24 2.07
CA ALA A 101 -0.32 14.39 2.64
C ALA A 101 -1.29 15.53 2.99
N GLY A 102 -2.26 15.82 2.12
CA GLY A 102 -3.32 16.81 2.36
C GLY A 102 -4.20 16.43 3.57
N ILE A 103 -4.72 15.21 3.60
CA ILE A 103 -5.57 14.70 4.70
C ILE A 103 -4.81 14.76 6.02
N PHE A 104 -3.60 14.20 6.06
CA PHE A 104 -2.79 14.18 7.27
C PHE A 104 -2.47 15.59 7.74
N GLY A 105 -2.11 16.50 6.82
CA GLY A 105 -1.78 17.88 7.16
C GLY A 105 -2.96 18.63 7.77
N VAL A 106 -4.16 18.52 7.20
CA VAL A 106 -5.38 19.15 7.74
C VAL A 106 -5.72 18.59 9.13
N LEU A 107 -5.74 17.27 9.29
CA LEU A 107 -6.03 16.64 10.58
C LEU A 107 -4.99 17.04 11.64
N ASN A 108 -3.71 17.05 11.29
CA ASN A 108 -2.66 17.45 12.22
C ASN A 108 -2.68 18.95 12.54
N ALA A 109 -3.13 19.81 11.61
CA ALA A 109 -3.38 21.21 11.89
C ALA A 109 -4.55 21.37 12.88
N GLY A 110 -5.65 20.61 12.68
CA GLY A 110 -6.80 20.60 13.59
C GLY A 110 -6.43 20.13 15.00
N ASP A 111 -5.58 19.11 15.09
CA ASP A 111 -5.09 18.63 16.39
C ASP A 111 -4.17 19.65 17.08
N ARG A 112 -3.34 20.38 16.34
CA ARG A 112 -2.52 21.46 16.89
C ARG A 112 -3.37 22.63 17.37
N GLN A 113 -4.39 23.02 16.59
CA GLN A 113 -5.33 24.09 16.93
C GLN A 113 -6.12 23.79 18.22
N ALA A 114 -6.59 22.55 18.39
CA ALA A 114 -7.33 22.16 19.59
C ALA A 114 -6.47 22.11 20.87
N GLY A 115 -5.13 22.17 20.75
CA GLY A 115 -4.18 22.13 21.87
C GLY A 115 -4.04 20.74 22.51
N ALA A 116 -2.99 20.51 23.29
CA ALA A 116 -2.74 19.20 23.91
C ALA A 116 -3.79 18.85 25.00
N GLY A 117 -4.03 17.55 25.22
CA GLY A 117 -4.89 17.05 26.29
C GLY A 117 -6.16 16.34 25.81
N ALA A 118 -7.14 16.24 26.71
CA ALA A 118 -8.39 15.51 26.51
C ALA A 118 -9.19 16.05 25.31
N ARG A 119 -10.24 15.30 24.91
CA ARG A 119 -11.16 15.70 23.86
C ARG A 119 -11.70 17.12 24.13
N ARG A 120 -11.73 17.93 23.07
CA ARG A 120 -12.24 19.31 23.08
C ARG A 120 -13.51 19.42 22.24
N PRO A 121 -14.25 20.55 22.30
CA PRO A 121 -15.33 20.84 21.37
C PRO A 121 -14.90 20.66 19.91
N ARG A 122 -15.81 20.17 19.08
CA ARG A 122 -15.55 19.73 17.70
C ARG A 122 -15.07 20.89 16.82
N GLU A 123 -15.61 22.07 17.07
CA GLU A 123 -15.39 23.30 16.33
C GLU A 123 -13.90 23.70 16.33
N LEU A 124 -13.18 23.37 17.42
CA LEU A 124 -11.76 23.68 17.56
C LEU A 124 -10.84 22.84 16.66
N TYR A 125 -11.33 21.73 16.09
CA TYR A 125 -10.57 20.88 15.16
C TYR A 125 -10.85 21.20 13.69
N ARG A 126 -11.80 22.09 13.40
CA ARG A 126 -12.18 22.43 12.03
C ARG A 126 -11.10 23.29 11.39
N THR A 127 -10.38 22.70 10.45
CA THR A 127 -9.29 23.35 9.70
C THR A 127 -9.36 23.06 8.21
N PHE A 128 -10.33 22.27 7.75
CA PHE A 128 -10.45 21.95 6.34
C PHE A 128 -10.86 23.16 5.51
N THR A 129 -9.96 23.57 4.62
CA THR A 129 -10.24 24.36 3.42
C THR A 129 -9.48 23.74 2.24
N TRP A 130 -9.93 23.98 1.00
CA TRP A 130 -9.20 23.52 -0.18
C TRP A 130 -7.80 24.15 -0.29
N ALA A 131 -7.63 25.39 0.20
CA ALA A 131 -6.34 26.06 0.24
C ALA A 131 -5.38 25.36 1.23
N ASP A 132 -5.85 25.05 2.43
CA ASP A 132 -5.05 24.32 3.42
C ASP A 132 -4.71 22.92 2.93
N PHE A 133 -5.69 22.22 2.37
CA PHE A 133 -5.53 20.88 1.84
C PHE A 133 -4.44 20.82 0.75
N THR A 134 -4.55 21.67 -0.27
CA THR A 134 -3.56 21.74 -1.36
C THR A 134 -2.18 22.19 -0.87
N GLY A 135 -2.13 23.14 0.06
CA GLY A 135 -0.89 23.59 0.68
C GLY A 135 -0.17 22.47 1.44
N TRP A 136 -0.89 21.69 2.25
CA TRP A 136 -0.33 20.53 2.95
C TRP A 136 0.08 19.42 2.00
N ALA A 137 -0.75 19.14 0.99
CA ALA A 137 -0.48 18.12 0.00
C ALA A 137 0.83 18.40 -0.76
N GLY A 138 1.02 19.63 -1.26
CA GLY A 138 2.25 20.03 -1.96
C GLY A 138 3.52 19.91 -1.11
N ARG A 139 3.47 20.32 0.17
CA ARG A 139 4.63 20.22 1.09
C ARG A 139 4.94 18.79 1.51
N GLY A 140 3.92 17.95 1.66
CA GLY A 140 4.05 16.61 2.24
C GLY A 140 4.17 15.47 1.23
N MET A 141 3.78 15.68 -0.04
CA MET A 141 3.63 14.61 -1.04
C MET A 141 4.87 13.75 -1.15
N TRP A 142 6.06 14.32 -1.32
CA TRP A 142 7.29 13.54 -1.54
C TRP A 142 7.68 12.65 -0.36
N ARG A 143 7.38 13.08 0.87
CA ARG A 143 7.60 12.27 2.07
C ARG A 143 6.64 11.08 2.08
N PHE A 144 5.36 11.31 1.81
CA PHE A 144 4.37 10.25 1.72
C PHE A 144 4.67 9.30 0.55
N PHE A 145 5.06 9.85 -0.60
CA PHE A 145 5.44 9.09 -1.79
C PHE A 145 6.59 8.15 -1.48
N GLY A 146 7.69 8.64 -0.90
CA GLY A 146 8.83 7.79 -0.55
C GLY A 146 8.47 6.65 0.40
N TRP A 147 7.64 6.91 1.42
CA TRP A 147 7.20 5.88 2.36
C TRP A 147 6.24 4.87 1.74
N TYR A 148 5.23 5.34 0.99
CA TYR A 148 4.28 4.47 0.30
C TYR A 148 4.97 3.63 -0.78
N HIS A 149 5.88 4.24 -1.54
CA HIS A 149 6.63 3.54 -2.57
C HIS A 149 7.55 2.47 -1.96
N LEU A 150 8.26 2.78 -0.87
CA LEU A 150 9.04 1.78 -0.14
C LEU A 150 8.15 0.63 0.39
N TYR A 151 6.99 0.96 0.95
CA TYR A 151 6.04 -0.05 1.42
C TYR A 151 5.53 -0.95 0.28
N LEU A 152 5.18 -0.35 -0.87
CA LEU A 152 4.75 -1.09 -2.05
C LEU A 152 5.88 -1.92 -2.68
N LEU A 153 7.12 -1.45 -2.67
CA LEU A 153 8.29 -2.22 -3.10
C LEU A 153 8.49 -3.44 -2.21
N ILE A 154 8.39 -3.27 -0.89
CA ILE A 154 8.47 -4.38 0.06
C ILE A 154 7.34 -5.38 -0.21
N LEU A 155 6.09 -4.91 -0.30
CA LEU A 155 4.95 -5.78 -0.62
C LEU A 155 5.09 -6.47 -1.99
N GLY A 156 5.58 -5.76 -3.01
CA GLY A 156 5.80 -6.30 -4.35
C GLY A 156 6.88 -7.38 -4.36
N ALA A 157 8.02 -7.15 -3.69
CA ALA A 157 9.08 -8.14 -3.55
C ALA A 157 8.59 -9.40 -2.82
N LEU A 158 7.77 -9.23 -1.79
CA LEU A 158 7.18 -10.33 -1.04
C LEU A 158 6.13 -11.09 -1.87
N GLY A 159 5.30 -10.39 -2.63
CA GLY A 159 4.36 -10.99 -3.57
C GLY A 159 5.06 -11.78 -4.68
N ALA A 160 6.17 -11.25 -5.21
CA ALA A 160 7.00 -11.94 -6.19
C ALA A 160 7.63 -13.21 -5.59
N LEU A 161 8.15 -13.14 -4.36
CA LEU A 161 8.68 -14.30 -3.65
C LEU A 161 7.61 -15.37 -3.39
N LEU A 162 6.40 -14.96 -3.01
CA LEU A 162 5.25 -15.85 -2.88
C LEU A 162 4.91 -16.54 -4.21
N GLY A 163 4.86 -15.79 -5.30
CA GLY A 163 4.64 -16.33 -6.64
C GLY A 163 5.72 -17.34 -7.05
N ALA A 164 7.00 -17.03 -6.77
CA ALA A 164 8.11 -17.92 -7.05
C ALA A 164 8.03 -19.24 -6.24
N LEU A 165 7.62 -19.17 -4.97
CA LEU A 165 7.42 -20.36 -4.13
C LEU A 165 6.25 -21.22 -4.61
N LEU A 166 5.15 -20.60 -5.05
CA LEU A 166 4.03 -21.32 -5.65
C LEU A 166 4.45 -22.01 -6.95
N LEU A 167 5.21 -21.33 -7.81
CA LEU A 167 5.75 -21.92 -9.03
C LEU A 167 6.69 -23.09 -8.71
N ALA A 168 7.60 -22.93 -7.74
CA ALA A 168 8.49 -23.99 -7.30
C ALA A 168 7.73 -25.20 -6.73
N ALA A 169 6.68 -24.97 -5.93
CA ALA A 169 5.83 -26.04 -5.41
C ALA A 169 5.13 -26.82 -6.53
N VAL A 170 4.68 -26.15 -7.59
CA VAL A 170 4.08 -26.81 -8.77
C VAL A 170 5.14 -27.61 -9.54
N LEU A 171 6.30 -27.03 -9.80
CA LEU A 171 7.38 -27.70 -10.55
C LEU A 171 7.88 -28.95 -9.81
N VAL A 172 8.20 -28.82 -8.52
CA VAL A 172 8.68 -29.92 -7.68
C VAL A 172 7.58 -30.94 -7.42
N GLY A 173 6.33 -30.50 -7.24
CA GLY A 173 5.19 -31.41 -7.11
C GLY A 173 4.99 -32.30 -8.34
N ARG A 174 5.38 -31.82 -9.52
CA ARG A 174 5.35 -32.62 -10.77
C ARG A 174 6.56 -33.53 -10.93
N SER A 175 7.76 -33.12 -10.53
CA SER A 175 8.98 -33.91 -10.71
C SER A 175 9.21 -34.93 -9.59
N GLU A 176 8.88 -34.59 -8.34
CA GLU A 176 9.21 -35.37 -7.13
C GLU A 176 7.96 -35.84 -6.37
N GLY A 177 6.76 -35.49 -6.85
CA GLY A 177 5.49 -35.94 -6.29
C GLY A 177 4.82 -34.94 -5.33
N VAL A 178 3.53 -35.17 -5.09
CA VAL A 178 2.64 -34.22 -4.39
C VAL A 178 3.14 -33.85 -2.99
N ALA A 179 3.76 -34.80 -2.27
CA ALA A 179 4.30 -34.55 -0.92
C ALA A 179 5.46 -33.54 -0.93
N ALA A 180 6.35 -33.59 -1.92
CA ALA A 180 7.46 -32.64 -2.06
C ALA A 180 6.96 -31.23 -2.44
N GLY A 181 5.97 -31.15 -3.34
CA GLY A 181 5.30 -29.89 -3.68
C GLY A 181 4.55 -29.26 -2.50
N PHE A 182 3.87 -30.08 -1.67
CA PHE A 182 3.21 -29.62 -0.45
C PHE A 182 4.21 -29.11 0.60
N GLY A 183 5.37 -29.77 0.73
CA GLY A 183 6.45 -29.34 1.62
C GLY A 183 6.99 -27.94 1.29
N ILE A 184 7.19 -27.62 0.01
CA ILE A 184 7.64 -26.29 -0.43
C ILE A 184 6.53 -25.25 -0.28
N GLY A 185 5.31 -25.60 -0.70
CA GLY A 185 4.14 -24.74 -0.59
C GLY A 185 3.89 -24.34 0.86
N CYS A 186 3.57 -25.31 1.72
CA CYS A 186 3.20 -25.04 3.11
C CYS A 186 4.41 -24.68 3.98
N GLY A 187 5.55 -25.35 3.78
CA GLY A 187 6.77 -25.15 4.57
C GLY A 187 7.49 -23.83 4.26
N GLY A 188 7.41 -23.32 3.03
CA GLY A 188 7.98 -22.02 2.67
C GLY A 188 7.04 -20.83 2.94
N MET A 189 5.74 -21.00 2.67
CA MET A 189 4.77 -19.89 2.67
C MET A 189 4.36 -19.42 4.07
N LEU A 190 4.20 -20.34 5.02
CA LEU A 190 3.83 -20.00 6.41
C LEU A 190 4.90 -19.18 7.14
N PRO A 191 6.19 -19.58 7.13
CA PRO A 191 7.25 -18.79 7.75
C PRO A 191 7.42 -17.41 7.09
N LEU A 192 7.24 -17.33 5.78
CA LEU A 192 7.29 -16.05 5.06
C LEU A 192 6.17 -15.11 5.44
N LEU A 193 4.93 -15.59 5.47
CA LEU A 193 3.79 -14.81 5.95
C LEU A 193 3.98 -14.34 7.39
N PHE A 194 4.55 -15.19 8.26
CA PHE A 194 4.86 -14.82 9.63
C PHE A 194 5.93 -13.72 9.71
N LEU A 195 7.04 -13.87 8.99
CA LEU A 195 8.10 -12.86 8.91
C LEU A 195 7.57 -11.54 8.33
N LEU A 196 6.64 -11.60 7.38
CA LEU A 196 5.99 -10.44 6.76
C LEU A 196 5.12 -9.68 7.75
N LEU A 197 4.29 -10.39 8.50
CA LEU A 197 3.49 -9.82 9.57
C LEU A 197 4.39 -9.20 10.64
N PHE A 198 5.45 -9.90 11.04
CA PHE A 198 6.38 -9.40 12.06
C PHE A 198 7.16 -8.17 11.59
N ALA A 199 7.73 -8.21 10.39
CA ALA A 199 8.49 -7.11 9.81
C ALA A 199 7.61 -5.87 9.60
N SER A 200 6.37 -6.05 9.12
CA SER A 200 5.42 -4.94 8.95
C SER A 200 5.03 -4.31 10.30
N LEU A 201 4.81 -5.09 11.35
CA LEU A 201 4.56 -4.59 12.70
C LEU A 201 5.76 -3.82 13.28
N VAL A 202 6.98 -4.33 13.11
CA VAL A 202 8.21 -3.69 13.58
C VAL A 202 8.48 -2.39 12.80
N ALA A 203 8.31 -2.42 11.47
CA ALA A 203 8.46 -1.26 10.60
C ALA A 203 7.42 -0.20 10.93
N ALA A 204 6.15 -0.56 11.09
CA ALA A 204 5.08 0.33 11.51
C ALA A 204 5.42 0.99 12.85
N ARG A 205 5.82 0.20 13.87
CA ARG A 205 6.19 0.73 15.19
C ARG A 205 7.34 1.74 15.11
N ARG A 206 8.39 1.45 14.33
CA ARG A 206 9.56 2.34 14.17
C ARG A 206 9.21 3.59 13.35
N ALA A 207 8.43 3.45 12.29
CA ALA A 207 7.94 4.54 11.47
C ALA A 207 7.05 5.49 12.29
N SER A 208 6.10 4.96 13.07
CA SER A 208 5.25 5.77 13.97
C SER A 208 6.08 6.57 14.99
N ARG A 209 7.11 5.96 15.58
CA ARG A 209 8.00 6.65 16.54
C ARG A 209 8.82 7.77 15.88
N ARG A 210 9.41 7.50 14.71
CA ARG A 210 10.24 8.49 13.98
C ARG A 210 9.40 9.60 13.35
N ALA A 211 8.22 9.26 12.83
CA ALA A 211 7.29 10.22 12.27
C ALA A 211 6.77 11.16 13.35
N ALA A 212 6.38 10.65 14.52
CA ALA A 212 5.98 11.48 15.67
C ALA A 212 7.11 12.44 16.10
N ALA A 213 8.34 11.93 16.23
CA ALA A 213 9.49 12.76 16.61
C ALA A 213 9.81 13.87 15.59
N ARG A 214 9.76 13.57 14.29
CA ARG A 214 10.06 14.55 13.23
C ARG A 214 8.92 15.54 12.97
N TRP A 215 7.68 15.14 13.19
CA TRP A 215 6.52 16.04 13.08
C TRP A 215 6.44 17.02 14.24
N LEU A 216 6.87 16.63 15.44
CA LEU A 216 6.99 17.51 16.60
C LEU A 216 8.18 18.49 16.49
N ALA A 217 9.15 18.19 15.63
CA ALA A 217 10.35 19.00 15.42
C ALA A 217 10.30 19.91 14.18
N ALA A 218 9.24 19.81 13.37
CA ALA A 218 9.05 20.69 12.22
C ALA A 218 8.39 22.01 12.69
N PRO A 219 8.96 23.17 12.35
CA PRO A 219 8.41 24.48 12.74
C PRO A 219 7.00 24.71 12.18
#